data_AF-A0AAV5G682-F1
#
_entry.id   AF-A0AAV5G682-F1
#
_cell.length_a   1.000
_cell.length_b   1.000
_cell.length_c   1.000
_cell.angle_alpha   90.00
_cell.angle_beta   90.00
_cell.angle_gamma   90.00
#
_symmetry.space_group_name_H-M   'P 1'
#
loop_
_entity.id
_entity.type
_entity.pdbx_description
1 polymer ?
#
loop_
_entity_poly.entity_id
_entity_poly.type
_entity_poly.pdbx_seq_one_letter_code
_entity_poly.pdbx_strand_id
1 'polypeptide(L)'
;MCLILSTAVLSACSFAEVSPETKGLQTEPVQIEVESNNPEERVLAEIYRGSLELQKRDAEIVPTGEGNFRIGCTGQILWENDPQRAQELEEAFEAEEDFDGRDNNAVTHEEMMGSLPTDWTTNDPSGATWCEDFDEVDIPLNIVPIYKKTLLDRNDRYEVNSVTKYITNTDLQELVDASQDAPVDEVVEQWLLTSVAGGGNLDTGDAVSDDADSDSNKESN
;
A
#
# COMPACT_ATOMS: atom_id res chain seq x y z
N MET A 1 34.23 -23.30 72.35
CA MET A 1 34.95 -22.29 71.54
C MET A 1 34.49 -22.41 70.11
N CYS A 2 34.14 -21.27 69.50
CA CYS A 2 33.32 -21.14 68.29
C CYS A 2 33.89 -21.82 67.04
N LEU A 3 33.03 -22.58 66.35
CA LEU A 3 33.16 -22.91 64.93
C LEU A 3 32.47 -21.81 64.12
N ILE A 4 33.24 -21.08 63.32
CA ILE A 4 32.74 -20.08 62.38
C ILE A 4 32.36 -20.82 61.10
N LEU A 5 31.06 -20.87 60.77
CA LEU A 5 30.58 -21.30 59.46
C LEU A 5 30.52 -20.06 58.55
N SER A 6 31.41 -20.00 57.55
CA SER A 6 31.34 -19.03 56.47
C SER A 6 30.39 -19.52 55.38
N THR A 7 29.22 -18.90 55.25
CA THR A 7 28.32 -19.06 54.09
C THR A 7 28.73 -18.07 53.00
N ALA A 8 29.27 -18.59 51.89
CA ALA A 8 29.47 -17.83 50.67
C ALA A 8 28.12 -17.66 49.94
N VAL A 9 27.66 -16.42 49.78
CA VAL A 9 26.47 -16.08 49.00
C VAL A 9 26.93 -15.80 47.57
N LEU A 10 26.68 -16.74 46.65
CA LEU A 10 26.82 -16.49 45.21
C LEU A 10 25.64 -15.63 44.76
N SER A 11 25.87 -14.32 44.63
CA SER A 11 24.96 -13.40 43.96
C SER A 11 24.98 -13.70 42.46
N ALA A 12 24.03 -14.50 41.98
CA ALA A 12 23.75 -14.61 40.56
C ALA A 12 23.06 -13.31 40.11
N CYS A 13 23.81 -12.42 39.46
CA CYS A 13 23.22 -11.32 38.72
C CYS A 13 22.48 -11.94 37.53
N SER A 14 21.16 -12.10 37.66
CA SER A 14 20.28 -12.33 36.52
C SER A 14 20.34 -11.06 35.68
N PHE A 15 21.19 -11.05 34.66
CA PHE A 15 21.11 -10.08 33.58
C PHE A 15 19.82 -10.42 32.85
N ALA A 16 18.70 -9.86 33.30
CA ALA A 16 17.49 -9.80 32.51
C ALA A 16 17.85 -8.90 31.33
N GLU A 17 18.29 -9.51 30.23
CA GLU A 17 18.23 -8.86 28.93
C GLU A 17 16.76 -8.49 28.75
N VAL A 18 16.47 -7.20 28.87
CA VAL A 18 15.24 -6.64 28.37
C VAL A 18 15.35 -6.81 26.87
N SER A 19 14.95 -7.99 26.37
CA SER A 19 14.55 -8.11 24.99
C SER A 19 13.54 -7.00 24.78
N PRO A 20 13.71 -6.14 23.75
CA PRO A 20 12.61 -5.29 23.34
C PRO A 20 11.43 -6.23 23.19
N GLU A 21 10.33 -5.97 23.90
CA GLU A 21 9.08 -6.59 23.51
C GLU A 21 8.90 -6.17 22.06
N THR A 22 9.02 -7.13 21.15
CA THR A 22 8.60 -7.01 19.76
C THR A 22 7.11 -6.68 19.84
N LYS A 23 6.84 -5.38 19.91
CA LYS A 23 5.51 -4.81 20.04
C LYS A 23 4.73 -5.29 18.81
N GLY A 24 3.92 -6.34 19.03
CA GLY A 24 2.97 -6.92 18.08
C GLY A 24 3.56 -7.21 16.71
N LEU A 25 4.07 -8.42 16.50
CA LEU A 25 3.93 -9.01 15.17
C LEU A 25 2.44 -8.91 14.83
N GLN A 26 2.09 -8.15 13.79
CA GLN A 26 0.72 -8.00 13.33
C GLN A 26 0.33 -9.34 12.72
N THR A 27 -0.24 -10.24 13.53
CA THR A 27 -0.60 -11.61 13.13
C THR A 27 -2.03 -11.71 12.60
N GLU A 28 -2.80 -10.62 12.67
CA GLU A 28 -4.17 -10.61 12.15
C GLU A 28 -4.13 -10.79 10.63
N PRO A 29 -4.89 -11.71 10.01
CA PRO A 29 -4.97 -11.83 8.55
C PRO A 29 -5.38 -10.51 7.89
N VAL A 30 -4.85 -10.23 6.70
CA VAL A 30 -5.33 -9.14 5.86
C VAL A 30 -6.66 -9.59 5.24
N GLN A 31 -7.75 -8.93 5.60
CA GLN A 31 -9.09 -9.25 5.12
C GLN A 31 -9.51 -8.17 4.13
N ILE A 32 -9.40 -8.51 2.85
CA ILE A 32 -9.66 -7.62 1.71
C ILE A 32 -11.14 -7.67 1.37
N GLU A 33 -11.82 -6.55 1.55
CA GLU A 33 -13.23 -6.40 1.22
C GLU A 33 -13.44 -6.33 -0.30
N VAL A 34 -14.46 -7.06 -0.78
CA VAL A 34 -14.88 -7.05 -2.18
C VAL A 34 -16.41 -7.13 -2.29
N GLU A 35 -17.00 -6.32 -3.17
CA GLU A 35 -18.37 -6.53 -3.61
C GLU A 35 -18.43 -7.67 -4.64
N SER A 36 -19.23 -8.71 -4.35
CA SER A 36 -19.19 -9.97 -5.09
C SER A 36 -19.51 -9.90 -6.59
N ASN A 37 -20.08 -8.78 -7.06
CA ASN A 37 -20.55 -8.62 -8.44
C ASN A 37 -19.67 -7.67 -9.27
N ASN A 38 -18.56 -7.19 -8.73
CA ASN A 38 -17.65 -6.27 -9.40
C ASN A 38 -16.38 -7.01 -9.86
N PRO A 39 -16.21 -7.29 -11.17
CA PRO A 39 -15.07 -8.05 -11.66
C PRO A 39 -13.74 -7.29 -11.54
N GLU A 40 -13.72 -5.97 -11.77
CA GLU A 40 -12.54 -5.11 -11.61
C GLU A 40 -12.06 -5.12 -10.16
N GLU A 41 -12.97 -4.89 -9.20
CA GLU A 41 -12.67 -4.93 -7.77
C GLU A 41 -12.17 -6.32 -7.35
N ARG A 42 -12.78 -7.39 -7.88
CA ARG A 42 -12.33 -8.76 -7.60
C ARG A 42 -10.91 -9.00 -8.09
N VAL A 43 -10.57 -8.56 -9.30
CA VAL A 43 -9.20 -8.67 -9.83
C VAL A 43 -8.23 -7.89 -8.95
N LEU A 44 -8.55 -6.64 -8.59
CA LEU A 44 -7.70 -5.83 -7.72
C LEU A 44 -7.46 -6.50 -6.36
N ALA A 45 -8.50 -7.09 -5.76
CA ALA A 45 -8.38 -7.79 -4.50
C ALA A 45 -7.49 -9.03 -4.59
N GLU A 46 -7.60 -9.80 -5.67
CA GLU A 46 -6.71 -10.94 -5.93
C GLU A 46 -5.26 -10.47 -6.16
N ILE A 47 -5.03 -9.31 -6.79
CA ILE A 47 -3.69 -8.73 -6.97
C ILE A 47 -3.06 -8.45 -5.60
N TYR A 48 -3.77 -7.73 -4.72
CA TYR A 48 -3.26 -7.44 -3.37
C TYR A 48 -3.10 -8.71 -2.52
N ARG A 49 -4.06 -9.65 -2.57
CA ARG A 49 -3.98 -10.93 -1.87
C ARG A 49 -2.74 -11.71 -2.30
N GLY A 50 -2.56 -11.93 -3.61
CA GLY A 50 -1.43 -12.69 -4.15
C GLY A 50 -0.08 -12.03 -3.87
N SER A 51 -0.01 -10.70 -3.99
CA SER A 51 1.19 -9.90 -3.68
C SER A 51 1.60 -10.05 -2.20
N LEU A 52 0.65 -10.01 -1.27
CA LEU A 52 0.89 -10.26 0.16
C LEU A 52 1.30 -11.72 0.43
N GLU A 53 0.65 -12.69 -0.22
CA GLU A 53 0.99 -14.11 -0.06
C GLU A 53 2.40 -14.46 -0.55
N LEU A 54 2.90 -13.79 -1.60
CA LEU A 54 4.30 -13.89 -2.04
C LEU A 54 5.28 -13.47 -0.93
N GLN A 55 4.88 -12.53 -0.08
CA GLN A 55 5.62 -12.11 1.12
C GLN A 55 5.35 -12.99 2.35
N LYS A 56 4.60 -14.08 2.19
CA LYS A 56 4.15 -14.98 3.28
C LYS A 56 3.28 -14.27 4.32
N ARG A 57 2.54 -13.25 3.88
CA ARG A 57 1.56 -12.56 4.70
C ARG A 57 0.19 -13.20 4.47
N ASP A 58 -0.43 -13.67 5.54
CA ASP A 58 -1.78 -14.25 5.47
C ASP A 58 -2.78 -13.17 5.02
N ALA A 59 -3.45 -13.44 3.90
CA ALA A 59 -4.46 -12.57 3.30
C ALA A 59 -5.64 -13.40 2.77
N GLU A 60 -6.86 -12.89 2.92
CA GLU A 60 -8.09 -13.52 2.43
C GLU A 60 -9.05 -12.45 1.90
N ILE A 61 -9.88 -12.84 0.93
CA ILE A 61 -10.94 -11.99 0.41
C ILE A 61 -12.22 -12.28 1.16
N VAL A 62 -12.84 -11.24 1.70
CA VAL A 62 -14.05 -11.32 2.52
C VAL A 62 -15.16 -10.43 1.92
N PRO A 63 -16.44 -10.70 2.24
CA PRO A 63 -17.52 -9.80 1.87
C PRO A 63 -17.33 -8.39 2.46
N THR A 64 -17.84 -7.38 1.75
CA THR A 64 -17.84 -5.98 2.20
C THR A 64 -18.37 -5.80 3.62
N GLY A 65 -17.68 -4.98 4.42
CA GLY A 65 -18.02 -4.69 5.82
C GLY A 65 -17.50 -5.69 6.84
N GLU A 66 -16.81 -6.75 6.42
CA GLU A 66 -16.19 -7.74 7.31
C GLU A 66 -14.66 -7.61 7.43
N GLY A 67 -14.04 -6.69 6.69
CA GLY A 67 -12.59 -6.64 6.52
C GLY A 67 -11.87 -5.49 7.22
N ASN A 68 -10.56 -5.46 6.99
CA ASN A 68 -9.63 -4.47 7.54
C ASN A 68 -8.76 -3.81 6.45
N PHE A 69 -9.00 -4.18 5.20
CA PHE A 69 -8.40 -3.66 3.98
C PHE A 69 -9.51 -3.52 2.92
N ARG A 70 -9.61 -2.37 2.26
CA ARG A 70 -10.54 -2.12 1.14
C ARG A 70 -9.84 -1.40 0.01
N ILE A 71 -10.40 -1.49 -1.19
CA ILE A 71 -9.87 -0.85 -2.40
C ILE A 71 -10.93 0.15 -2.86
N GLY A 72 -10.51 1.34 -3.28
CA GLY A 72 -11.43 2.33 -3.81
C GLY A 72 -10.75 3.29 -4.76
N CYS A 73 -11.45 4.34 -5.15
CA CYS A 73 -10.92 5.44 -5.94
C CYS A 73 -10.85 6.72 -5.08
N THR A 74 -9.78 7.48 -5.21
CA THR A 74 -9.51 8.68 -4.38
C THR A 74 -10.71 9.63 -4.27
N GLY A 75 -11.21 10.16 -5.39
CA GLY A 75 -12.37 11.07 -5.41
C GLY A 75 -13.65 10.48 -4.84
N GLN A 76 -13.96 9.22 -5.18
CA GLN A 76 -15.12 8.51 -4.65
C GLN A 76 -15.05 8.38 -3.11
N ILE A 77 -13.89 8.00 -2.57
CA ILE A 77 -13.71 7.83 -1.13
C ILE A 77 -13.79 9.18 -0.41
N LEU A 78 -13.29 10.25 -1.02
CA LEU A 78 -13.47 11.60 -0.49
C LEU A 78 -14.96 11.97 -0.44
N TRP A 79 -15.72 11.74 -1.52
CA TRP A 79 -17.16 11.98 -1.55
C TRP A 79 -17.93 11.19 -0.48
N GLU A 80 -17.61 9.91 -0.29
CA GLU A 80 -18.26 9.05 0.71
C GLU A 80 -18.08 9.57 2.14
N ASN A 81 -16.91 10.13 2.46
CA ASN A 81 -16.57 10.58 3.82
C ASN A 81 -16.84 12.07 4.05
N ASP A 82 -16.64 12.90 3.03
CA ASP A 82 -16.78 14.36 3.06
C ASP A 82 -17.27 14.89 1.69
N PRO A 83 -18.57 14.77 1.39
CA PRO A 83 -19.12 15.20 0.11
C PRO A 83 -19.04 16.71 -0.08
N GLN A 84 -19.06 17.49 1.00
CA GLN A 84 -18.88 18.93 0.92
C GLN A 84 -17.47 19.25 0.43
N ARG A 85 -16.44 18.62 1.00
CA ARG A 85 -15.06 18.86 0.58
C ARG A 85 -14.80 18.41 -0.85
N ALA A 86 -15.39 17.30 -1.28
CA ALA A 86 -15.33 16.84 -2.67
C ALA A 86 -15.88 17.90 -3.65
N GLN A 87 -17.03 18.49 -3.35
CA GLN A 87 -17.65 19.55 -4.18
C GLN A 87 -16.80 20.83 -4.19
N GLU A 88 -16.29 21.26 -3.03
CA GLU A 88 -15.39 22.41 -2.94
C GLU A 88 -14.13 22.20 -3.80
N LEU A 89 -13.64 20.96 -3.86
CA LEU A 89 -12.46 20.62 -4.64
C LEU A 89 -12.74 20.59 -6.15
N GLU A 90 -13.88 20.04 -6.56
CA GLU A 90 -14.38 20.11 -7.94
C GLU A 90 -14.46 21.56 -8.42
N GLU A 91 -15.14 22.44 -7.66
CA GLU A 91 -15.25 23.87 -7.98
C GLU A 91 -13.88 24.55 -8.08
N ALA A 92 -12.93 24.21 -7.19
CA ALA A 92 -11.59 24.76 -7.21
C ALA A 92 -10.75 24.27 -8.41
N PHE A 93 -10.92 23.02 -8.84
CA PHE A 93 -10.27 22.49 -10.04
C PHE A 93 -10.84 23.09 -11.32
N GLU A 94 -12.16 23.26 -11.42
CA GLU A 94 -12.81 23.96 -12.53
C GLU A 94 -12.34 25.42 -12.64
N ALA A 95 -12.09 26.06 -11.49
CA ALA A 95 -11.57 27.41 -11.41
C ALA A 95 -10.05 27.51 -11.66
N GLU A 96 -9.37 26.39 -11.92
CA GLU A 96 -7.92 26.30 -12.09
C GLU A 96 -7.15 26.94 -10.91
N GLU A 97 -7.62 26.74 -9.67
CA GLU A 97 -6.92 27.24 -8.49
C GLU A 97 -5.51 26.63 -8.34
N ASP A 98 -4.55 27.45 -7.91
CA ASP A 98 -3.16 27.02 -7.72
C ASP A 98 -2.97 26.41 -6.33
N PHE A 99 -2.71 25.10 -6.28
CA PHE A 99 -2.43 24.34 -5.06
C PHE A 99 -0.93 24.23 -4.77
N ASP A 100 -0.24 25.37 -4.80
CA ASP A 100 1.22 25.49 -4.66
C ASP A 100 1.98 24.64 -5.69
N GLY A 101 1.47 24.57 -6.92
CA GLY A 101 2.05 23.79 -8.03
C GLY A 101 1.86 22.27 -7.94
N ARG A 102 1.03 21.76 -7.03
CA ARG A 102 0.65 20.34 -6.96
C ARG A 102 -0.42 20.02 -7.99
N ASP A 103 -0.37 18.81 -8.55
CA ASP A 103 -1.40 18.34 -9.48
C ASP A 103 -2.68 17.89 -8.75
N ASN A 104 -3.80 17.84 -9.48
CA ASN A 104 -5.11 17.52 -8.94
C ASN A 104 -5.15 16.11 -8.30
N ASN A 105 -4.37 15.14 -8.77
CA ASN A 105 -4.35 13.78 -8.18
C ASN A 105 -3.74 13.84 -6.78
N ALA A 106 -2.61 14.55 -6.64
CA ALA A 106 -1.96 14.72 -5.34
C ALA A 106 -2.88 15.44 -4.34
N VAL A 107 -3.53 16.53 -4.77
CA VAL A 107 -4.47 17.27 -3.91
C VAL A 107 -5.66 16.40 -3.52
N THR A 108 -6.28 15.70 -4.47
CA THR A 108 -7.43 14.81 -4.19
C THR A 108 -7.05 13.69 -3.24
N HIS A 109 -5.88 13.09 -3.42
CA HIS A 109 -5.37 12.06 -2.52
C HIS A 109 -5.15 12.60 -1.09
N GLU A 110 -4.53 13.77 -0.94
CA GLU A 110 -4.33 14.40 0.38
C GLU A 110 -5.64 14.71 1.10
N GLU A 111 -6.61 15.28 0.38
CA GLU A 111 -7.95 15.57 0.93
C GLU A 111 -8.68 14.28 1.31
N MET A 112 -8.62 13.26 0.45
CA MET A 112 -9.15 11.93 0.74
C MET A 112 -8.53 11.36 2.01
N MET A 113 -7.21 11.41 2.17
CA MET A 113 -6.53 10.96 3.40
C MET A 113 -7.03 11.71 4.64
N GLY A 114 -7.26 13.03 4.51
CA GLY A 114 -7.80 13.87 5.59
C GLY A 114 -9.22 13.49 6.00
N SER A 115 -10.01 12.94 5.08
CA SER A 115 -11.39 12.51 5.32
C SER A 115 -11.51 11.13 6.01
N LEU A 116 -10.45 10.31 6.00
CA LEU A 116 -10.51 8.94 6.51
C LEU A 116 -10.74 8.88 8.04
N PRO A 117 -11.43 7.84 8.54
CA PRO A 117 -11.51 7.62 9.99
C PRO A 117 -10.11 7.41 10.60
N THR A 118 -9.93 7.87 11.83
CA THR A 118 -8.60 8.05 12.45
C THR A 118 -7.73 6.79 12.57
N ASP A 119 -8.32 5.60 12.52
CA ASP A 119 -7.64 4.30 12.60
C ASP A 119 -7.37 3.67 11.24
N TRP A 120 -7.74 4.32 10.14
CA TRP A 120 -7.47 3.92 8.75
C TRP A 120 -6.39 4.80 8.12
N THR A 121 -5.70 4.23 7.14
CA THR A 121 -4.64 4.89 6.38
C THR A 121 -4.60 4.32 4.97
N THR A 122 -3.74 4.88 4.15
CA THR A 122 -3.55 4.49 2.77
C THR A 122 -2.08 4.65 2.35
N ASN A 123 -1.78 4.24 1.11
CA ASN A 123 -0.52 4.46 0.40
C ASN A 123 -0.77 5.42 -0.78
N ASP A 124 0.31 5.76 -1.50
CA ASP A 124 0.20 6.53 -2.74
C ASP A 124 -0.75 5.80 -3.72
N PRO A 125 -1.61 6.52 -4.44
CA PRO A 125 -2.55 5.93 -5.38
C PRO A 125 -1.85 5.46 -6.66
N SER A 126 -2.53 4.62 -7.44
CA SER A 126 -2.03 4.17 -8.73
C SER A 126 -2.21 5.24 -9.82
N GLY A 127 -1.55 5.05 -10.97
CA GLY A 127 -1.89 5.81 -12.19
C GLY A 127 -3.15 5.32 -12.90
N ALA A 128 -3.73 4.21 -12.45
CA ALA A 128 -4.94 3.61 -12.99
C ALA A 128 -6.20 4.16 -12.29
N THR A 129 -7.36 3.89 -12.90
CA THR A 129 -8.70 4.16 -12.37
C THR A 129 -9.61 2.98 -12.77
N TRP A 130 -10.63 2.71 -11.97
CA TRP A 130 -11.68 1.73 -12.31
C TRP A 130 -13.09 2.24 -12.00
N CYS A 131 -13.21 3.33 -11.24
CA CYS A 131 -14.49 3.91 -10.85
C CYS A 131 -14.97 4.98 -11.84
N GLU A 132 -14.64 4.89 -13.13
CA GLU A 132 -14.91 5.95 -14.12
C GLU A 132 -16.42 6.23 -14.32
N ASP A 133 -17.29 5.29 -13.95
CA ASP A 133 -18.74 5.45 -13.97
C ASP A 133 -19.30 6.26 -12.77
N PHE A 134 -18.44 6.65 -11.81
CA PHE A 134 -18.83 7.50 -10.69
C PHE A 134 -18.94 8.96 -11.13
N ASP A 135 -20.15 9.51 -11.09
CA ASP A 135 -20.50 10.80 -11.70
C ASP A 135 -20.98 11.86 -10.69
N GLU A 136 -20.81 11.64 -9.38
CA GLU A 136 -21.25 12.58 -8.34
C GLU A 136 -20.36 13.82 -8.24
N VAL A 137 -19.08 13.71 -8.62
CA VAL A 137 -18.07 14.79 -8.68
C VAL A 137 -17.01 14.51 -9.75
N ASP A 138 -16.54 15.54 -10.45
CA ASP A 138 -15.44 15.50 -11.43
C ASP A 138 -14.08 15.83 -10.80
N ILE A 139 -13.62 14.93 -9.92
CA ILE A 139 -12.29 14.96 -9.31
C ILE A 139 -11.56 13.63 -9.57
N PRO A 140 -10.22 13.59 -9.59
CA PRO A 140 -9.44 12.38 -9.85
C PRO A 140 -9.92 11.11 -9.11
N LEU A 141 -9.96 9.99 -9.84
CA LEU A 141 -10.47 8.70 -9.38
C LEU A 141 -9.39 7.60 -9.35
N ASN A 142 -8.17 7.94 -8.96
CA ASN A 142 -7.06 6.98 -8.91
C ASN A 142 -7.32 5.83 -7.93
N ILE A 143 -6.93 4.60 -8.30
CA ILE A 143 -7.08 3.41 -7.44
C ILE A 143 -6.21 3.57 -6.19
N VAL A 144 -6.77 3.25 -5.03
CA VAL A 144 -6.08 3.42 -3.75
C VAL A 144 -6.43 2.32 -2.76
N PRO A 145 -5.44 1.67 -2.10
CA PRO A 145 -5.69 0.75 -1.00
C PRO A 145 -5.90 1.49 0.32
N ILE A 146 -6.91 1.12 1.09
CA ILE A 146 -7.25 1.74 2.38
C ILE A 146 -7.32 0.65 3.44
N TYR A 147 -6.57 0.78 4.52
CA TYR A 147 -6.44 -0.29 5.52
C TYR A 147 -6.23 0.26 6.94
N LYS A 148 -6.47 -0.58 7.95
CA LYS A 148 -6.23 -0.18 9.35
C LYS A 148 -4.75 0.16 9.57
N LYS A 149 -4.46 1.25 10.27
CA LYS A 149 -3.08 1.74 10.55
C LYS A 149 -2.15 0.70 11.17
N THR A 150 -2.71 -0.23 11.93
CA THR A 150 -1.95 -1.30 12.57
C THR A 150 -1.83 -2.55 11.71
N LEU A 151 -2.60 -2.72 10.63
CA LEU A 151 -2.70 -4.01 9.93
C LEU A 151 -1.39 -4.46 9.27
N LEU A 152 -0.70 -3.51 8.62
CA LEU A 152 0.43 -3.78 7.76
C LEU A 152 1.74 -3.31 8.39
N ASP A 153 2.73 -4.21 8.41
CA ASP A 153 4.07 -3.87 8.83
C ASP A 153 4.83 -3.07 7.74
N ARG A 154 6.13 -2.83 7.94
CA ARG A 154 6.91 -2.06 6.96
C ARG A 154 7.03 -2.77 5.61
N ASN A 155 7.21 -4.08 5.60
CA ASN A 155 7.39 -4.87 4.38
C ASN A 155 6.06 -5.03 3.64
N ASP A 156 4.99 -5.32 4.38
CA ASP A 156 3.62 -5.39 3.84
C ASP A 156 3.26 -4.08 3.12
N ARG A 157 3.53 -2.93 3.76
CA ARG A 157 3.26 -1.62 3.15
C ARG A 157 4.11 -1.36 1.91
N TYR A 158 5.37 -1.79 1.90
CA TYR A 158 6.23 -1.65 0.73
C TYR A 158 5.68 -2.45 -0.44
N GLU A 159 5.27 -3.69 -0.19
CA GLU A 159 4.68 -4.58 -1.18
C GLU A 159 3.37 -4.00 -1.74
N VAL A 160 2.44 -3.59 -0.86
CA VAL A 160 1.18 -2.94 -1.25
C VAL A 160 1.45 -1.67 -2.06
N ASN A 161 2.37 -0.80 -1.63
CA ASN A 161 2.72 0.41 -2.37
C ASN A 161 3.31 0.10 -3.75
N SER A 162 4.18 -0.92 -3.80
CA SER A 162 4.81 -1.37 -5.03
C SER A 162 3.76 -1.80 -6.02
N VAL A 163 2.90 -2.78 -5.66
CA VAL A 163 1.89 -3.29 -6.58
C VAL A 163 0.89 -2.20 -7.00
N THR A 164 0.44 -1.34 -6.07
CA THR A 164 -0.44 -0.19 -6.41
C THR A 164 0.17 0.68 -7.51
N LYS A 165 1.46 1.02 -7.39
CA LYS A 165 2.14 1.90 -8.35
C LYS A 165 2.22 1.32 -9.76
N TYR A 166 2.28 0.00 -9.91
CA TYR A 166 2.47 -0.66 -11.20
C TYR A 166 1.17 -1.11 -11.88
N ILE A 167 0.04 -1.09 -11.18
CA ILE A 167 -1.25 -1.38 -11.81
C ILE A 167 -1.56 -0.29 -12.85
N THR A 168 -1.78 -0.71 -14.10
CA THR A 168 -2.25 0.14 -15.18
C THR A 168 -3.69 -0.22 -15.58
N ASN A 169 -4.41 0.70 -16.23
CA ASN A 169 -5.74 0.40 -16.80
C ASN A 169 -5.68 -0.75 -17.81
N THR A 170 -4.59 -0.85 -18.57
CA THR A 170 -4.39 -1.94 -19.53
C THR A 170 -4.24 -3.29 -18.82
N ASP A 171 -3.38 -3.38 -17.79
CA ASP A 171 -3.24 -4.61 -17.00
C ASP A 171 -4.58 -5.01 -16.38
N LEU A 172 -5.31 -4.06 -15.79
CA LEU A 172 -6.60 -4.33 -15.16
C LEU A 172 -7.61 -4.89 -16.16
N GLN A 173 -7.76 -4.25 -17.34
CA GLN A 173 -8.67 -4.73 -18.38
C GLN A 173 -8.28 -6.12 -18.89
N GLU A 174 -6.98 -6.36 -19.15
CA GLU A 174 -6.49 -7.65 -19.62
C GLU A 174 -6.76 -8.77 -18.61
N LEU A 175 -6.59 -8.49 -17.32
CA LEU A 175 -6.87 -9.45 -16.24
C LEU A 175 -8.37 -9.72 -16.09
N VAL A 176 -9.21 -8.68 -16.19
CA VAL A 176 -10.68 -8.82 -16.16
C VAL A 176 -11.16 -9.66 -17.34
N ASP A 177 -10.67 -9.38 -18.55
CA ASP A 177 -11.03 -10.14 -19.75
C ASP A 177 -10.58 -11.61 -19.66
N ALA A 178 -9.34 -11.86 -19.23
CA ALA A 178 -8.83 -13.22 -19.03
C ALA A 178 -9.62 -13.99 -17.96
N SER A 179 -10.12 -13.29 -16.93
CA SER A 179 -10.93 -13.87 -15.86
C SER A 179 -12.34 -14.27 -16.27
N GLN A 180 -12.78 -13.93 -17.49
CA GLN A 180 -14.04 -14.43 -18.05
C GLN A 180 -13.95 -15.91 -18.42
N ASP A 181 -12.74 -16.38 -18.77
CA ASP A 181 -12.48 -17.73 -19.27
C ASP A 181 -11.71 -18.62 -18.27
N ALA A 182 -11.15 -18.05 -17.20
CA ALA A 182 -10.36 -18.74 -16.20
C ALA A 182 -10.59 -18.19 -14.77
N PRO A 183 -10.29 -18.95 -13.71
CA PRO A 183 -10.39 -18.47 -12.33
C PRO A 183 -9.50 -17.23 -12.10
N VAL A 184 -10.05 -16.21 -11.43
CA VAL A 184 -9.37 -14.92 -11.20
C VAL A 184 -8.04 -15.10 -10.47
N ASP A 185 -8.01 -15.99 -9.47
CA ASP A 185 -6.83 -16.29 -8.68
C ASP A 185 -5.70 -16.89 -9.54
N GLU A 186 -6.02 -17.83 -10.43
CA GLU A 186 -5.04 -18.41 -11.37
C GLU A 186 -4.49 -17.37 -12.37
N VAL A 187 -5.38 -16.52 -12.91
CA VAL A 187 -5.01 -15.46 -13.87
C VAL A 187 -4.07 -14.44 -13.22
N VAL A 188 -4.43 -13.97 -12.02
CA VAL A 188 -3.64 -12.98 -11.28
C VAL A 188 -2.32 -13.57 -10.79
N GLU A 189 -2.30 -14.80 -10.28
CA GLU A 189 -1.06 -15.47 -9.87
C GLU A 189 -0.07 -15.54 -11.04
N GLN A 190 -0.56 -15.94 -12.23
CA GLN A 190 0.26 -16.02 -13.42
C GLN A 190 0.82 -14.65 -13.84
N TRP A 191 0.01 -13.58 -13.76
CA TRP A 191 0.45 -12.22 -14.03
C TRP A 191 1.47 -11.74 -13.01
N LEU A 192 1.26 -11.95 -11.71
CA LEU A 192 2.22 -11.59 -10.66
C LEU A 192 3.56 -12.28 -10.91
N LEU A 193 3.58 -13.57 -11.22
CA LEU A 193 4.82 -14.30 -11.50
C LEU A 193 5.54 -13.77 -12.75
N THR A 194 4.84 -13.35 -13.79
CA THR A 194 5.49 -12.82 -15.01
C THR A 194 5.91 -11.36 -14.89
N SER A 195 5.08 -10.55 -14.26
CA SER A 195 5.26 -9.10 -14.13
C SER A 195 6.26 -8.77 -13.01
N VAL A 196 6.24 -9.52 -11.90
CA VAL A 196 7.16 -9.35 -10.77
C VAL A 196 8.49 -10.11 -10.99
N ALA A 197 8.48 -11.34 -11.51
CA ALA A 197 9.73 -12.10 -11.72
C ALA A 197 10.45 -11.77 -13.05
N GLY A 198 9.77 -11.13 -14.00
CA GLY A 198 10.31 -10.79 -15.33
C GLY A 198 11.17 -9.53 -15.40
N GLY A 199 11.40 -8.83 -14.27
CA GLY A 199 12.10 -7.54 -14.30
C GLY A 199 11.33 -6.45 -15.05
N GLY A 200 9.99 -6.55 -15.06
CA GLY A 200 9.11 -5.51 -15.56
C GLY A 200 9.08 -4.32 -14.60
N ASN A 201 10.00 -3.38 -14.79
CA ASN A 201 9.98 -2.01 -14.26
C ASN A 201 9.90 -1.82 -12.73
N LEU A 202 10.18 -2.86 -11.93
CA LEU A 202 10.51 -2.72 -10.50
C LEU A 202 11.96 -2.25 -10.37
N ASP A 203 12.24 -1.01 -10.82
CA ASP A 203 13.48 -0.31 -10.48
C ASP A 203 13.44 0.02 -8.99
N THR A 204 13.95 -0.92 -8.19
CA THR A 204 14.36 -0.69 -6.81
C THR A 204 15.39 0.43 -6.85
N GLY A 205 14.93 1.66 -6.64
CA GLY A 205 15.70 2.88 -6.80
C GLY A 205 17.13 2.71 -6.33
N ASP A 206 18.04 2.65 -7.30
CA ASP A 206 19.46 2.69 -7.01
C ASP A 206 19.82 4.13 -6.62
N ALA A 207 20.46 4.22 -5.47
CA ALA A 207 20.94 5.46 -4.91
C ALA A 207 21.95 6.07 -5.90
N VAL A 208 21.62 7.24 -6.45
CA VAL A 208 22.64 8.16 -6.96
C VAL A 208 23.54 8.55 -5.80
N SER A 209 24.63 7.81 -5.64
CA SER A 209 25.81 8.26 -4.93
C SER A 209 26.59 9.11 -5.92
N ASP A 210 26.39 10.41 -5.85
CA ASP A 210 27.24 11.41 -6.48
C ASP A 210 28.64 11.34 -5.86
N ASP A 211 29.50 10.46 -6.37
CA ASP A 211 30.94 10.60 -6.19
C ASP A 211 31.49 11.46 -7.34
N ALA A 212 31.47 12.76 -7.09
CA ALA A 212 32.36 13.69 -7.75
C ALA A 212 33.80 13.30 -7.42
N ASP A 213 34.54 12.81 -8.41
CA ASP A 213 36.00 12.85 -8.36
C ASP A 213 36.54 13.66 -9.54
N SER A 214 36.87 14.90 -9.22
CA SER A 214 37.67 15.79 -10.05
C SER A 214 39.11 15.30 -10.01
N ASP A 215 39.57 14.62 -11.06
CA ASP A 215 41.01 14.42 -11.24
C ASP A 215 41.50 15.14 -12.50
N SER A 216 41.99 16.34 -12.24
CA SER A 216 42.86 17.09 -13.11
C SER A 216 44.17 16.34 -13.30
N ASN A 217 44.44 15.85 -14.52
CA ASN A 217 45.82 15.58 -14.90
C ASN A 217 46.17 15.97 -16.34
N LYS A 218 47.37 16.55 -16.39
CA LYS A 218 48.07 17.18 -17.50
C LYS A 218 48.56 16.18 -18.55
N GLU A 219 48.80 16.76 -19.72
CA GLU A 219 49.91 16.53 -20.65
C GLU A 219 49.86 15.39 -21.70
N SER A 220 50.00 15.85 -22.95
CA SER A 220 50.87 15.33 -24.02
C SER A 220 50.35 14.23 -24.94
N ASN A 221 49.79 14.64 -26.09
CA ASN A 221 50.49 14.60 -27.40
C ASN A 221 49.74 15.40 -28.47
#